data_AF-A0A5D4GPE6-F1
#
_entry.id   AF-A0A5D4GPE6-F1
#
_cell.length_a   1.000
_cell.length_b   1.000
_cell.length_c   1.000
_cell.angle_alpha   90.00
_cell.angle_beta   90.00
_cell.angle_gamma   90.00
#
_symmetry.space_group_name_H-M   'P 1'
#
loop_
_entity.id
_entity.type
_entity.pdbx_description
1 polymer ?
#
loop_
_entity_poly.entity_id
_entity_poly.type
_entity_poly.pdbx_seq_one_letter_code
_entity_poly.pdbx_strand_id
1 'polypeptide(L)'
;MENELERYAIAIIVVFGALAIGGLMAAAISTGDRSSFLYALGAATSAWLAGYAMVFQLPRAVAILIVLAMVMAIASTAALVF
;
A
#
# COMPACT_ATOMS: atom_id res chain seq x y z
N MET A 1 24.45 10.54 -9.91
CA MET A 1 23.45 11.55 -10.32
C MET A 1 22.10 10.92 -10.62
N GLU A 2 21.81 10.39 -11.82
CA GLU A 2 20.47 9.89 -12.20
C GLU A 2 20.03 8.65 -11.39
N ASN A 3 20.90 7.65 -11.26
CA ASN A 3 20.65 6.45 -10.44
C ASN A 3 20.45 6.76 -8.94
N GLU A 4 21.11 7.81 -8.42
CA GLU A 4 20.94 8.21 -7.02
C GLU A 4 19.58 8.86 -6.81
N LEU A 5 19.20 9.77 -7.71
CA LEU A 5 17.89 10.43 -7.68
C LEU A 5 16.76 9.39 -7.77
N GLU A 6 16.87 8.42 -8.68
CA GLU A 6 15.90 7.33 -8.82
C GLU A 6 15.82 6.48 -7.54
N ARG A 7 16.96 6.11 -6.97
CA ARG A 7 17.00 5.35 -5.71
C ARG A 7 16.38 6.12 -4.55
N TYR A 8 16.64 7.43 -4.45
CA TYR A 8 16.00 8.30 -3.46
C TYR A 8 14.49 8.40 -3.68
N ALA A 9 14.04 8.55 -4.93
CA ALA A 9 12.62 8.59 -5.26
C ALA A 9 11.90 7.30 -4.86
N ILE A 10 12.48 6.14 -5.16
CA ILE A 10 11.94 4.83 -4.75
C ILE A 10 11.86 4.74 -3.22
N ALA A 11 12.91 5.15 -2.51
CA ALA A 11 12.91 5.14 -1.04
C ALA A 11 11.78 6.03 -0.47
N ILE A 12 11.59 7.23 -1.01
CA ILE A 12 10.51 8.15 -0.62
C ILE A 12 9.15 7.49 -0.86
N ILE A 13 8.92 6.92 -2.04
CA ILE A 13 7.64 6.26 -2.38
C ILE A 13 7.33 5.14 -1.39
N VAL A 14 8.31 4.29 -1.08
CA VAL A 14 8.15 3.17 -0.14
C VAL A 14 7.85 3.67 1.27
N VAL A 15 8.58 4.67 1.76
CA VAL A 15 8.38 5.24 3.11
C VAL A 15 7.01 5.87 3.24
N PHE A 16 6.61 6.72 2.29
CA PHE A 16 5.29 7.36 2.34
C PHE A 16 4.15 6.37 2.15
N GLY A 17 4.33 5.35 1.30
CA GLY A 17 3.35 4.27 1.15
C GLY A 17 3.14 3.48 2.44
N ALA A 18 4.23 3.10 3.11
CA ALA A 18 4.18 2.41 4.40
C ALA A 18 3.54 3.28 5.50
N LEU A 19 3.89 4.58 5.55
CA LEU A 19 3.30 5.53 6.50
C LEU A 19 1.80 5.73 6.27
N ALA A 20 1.35 5.84 5.01
CA ALA A 20 -0.07 6.00 4.70
C ALA A 20 -0.90 4.78 5.14
N ILE A 21 -0.44 3.58 4.80
CA ILE A 21 -1.15 2.34 5.17
C ILE A 21 -1.10 2.11 6.69
N GLY A 22 0.05 2.35 7.33
CA GLY A 22 0.20 2.27 8.78
C GLY A 22 -0.69 3.30 9.51
N GLY A 23 -0.81 4.51 8.98
CA GLY A 23 -1.73 5.54 9.47
C GLY A 23 -3.20 5.11 9.37
N LEU A 24 -3.60 4.51 8.25
CA LEU A 24 -4.95 3.95 8.08
C LEU A 24 -5.24 2.83 9.08
N MET A 25 -4.28 1.93 9.32
CA MET A 25 -4.42 0.89 10.34
C MET A 25 -4.57 1.49 11.75
N ALA A 26 -3.76 2.49 12.09
CA ALA A 26 -3.84 3.17 13.39
C ALA A 26 -5.21 3.88 13.56
N ALA A 27 -5.69 4.56 12.52
CA ALA A 27 -7.00 5.20 12.52
C ALA A 27 -8.14 4.17 12.69
N ALA A 28 -8.07 3.04 11.98
CA ALA A 28 -9.04 1.96 12.11
C ALA A 28 -9.06 1.33 13.51
N ILE A 29 -7.89 1.12 14.12
CA ILE A 29 -7.80 0.64 15.51
C ILE A 29 -8.41 1.67 16.47
N SER A 30 -8.14 2.97 16.27
CA SER A 30 -8.65 4.04 17.15
C SER A 30 -10.16 4.23 17.09
N THR A 31 -10.78 3.95 15.94
CA THR A 31 -12.24 4.06 15.71
C THR A 31 -12.97 2.75 16.01
N GLY A 32 -12.24 1.64 16.17
CA GLY A 32 -12.81 0.30 16.34
C GLY A 32 -13.36 -0.31 15.05
N ASP A 33 -13.08 0.30 13.89
CA ASP A 33 -13.58 -0.16 12.60
C ASP A 33 -12.75 -1.33 12.06
N ARG A 34 -13.33 -2.54 12.12
CA ARG A 34 -12.68 -3.76 11.65
C ARG A 34 -12.58 -3.81 10.12
N SER A 35 -13.58 -3.31 9.41
CA SER A 35 -13.61 -3.30 7.95
C SER A 35 -12.46 -2.46 7.39
N SER A 36 -12.31 -1.24 7.90
CA SER A 36 -11.22 -0.35 7.49
C SER A 36 -9.86 -0.96 7.76
N PHE A 37 -9.67 -1.61 8.92
CA PHE A 37 -8.43 -2.32 9.24
C PHE A 37 -8.14 -3.44 8.25
N LEU A 38 -9.15 -4.26 7.91
CA LEU A 38 -8.98 -5.36 6.95
C LEU A 38 -8.66 -4.86 5.54
N TYR A 39 -9.25 -3.74 5.11
CA TYR A 39 -8.89 -3.10 3.84
C TYR A 39 -7.47 -2.53 3.85
N ALA A 40 -7.05 -1.87 4.93
CA ALA A 40 -5.67 -1.39 5.08
C ALA A 40 -4.66 -2.55 5.08
N LEU A 41 -5.01 -3.66 5.73
CA LEU A 41 -4.21 -4.89 5.72
C LEU A 41 -4.13 -5.50 4.32
N GLY A 42 -5.25 -5.57 3.60
CA GLY A 42 -5.28 -6.00 2.20
C GLY A 42 -4.41 -5.14 1.29
N ALA A 43 -4.39 -3.82 1.52
CA ALA A 43 -3.51 -2.90 0.80
C ALA A 43 -2.02 -3.20 1.07
N ALA A 44 -1.65 -3.37 2.35
CA ALA A 44 -0.29 -3.72 2.74
C ALA A 44 0.17 -5.07 2.13
N THR A 45 -0.67 -6.10 2.24
CA THR A 45 -0.35 -7.43 1.71
C THR A 45 -0.22 -7.42 0.19
N SER A 46 -1.09 -6.70 -0.52
CA SER A 46 -1.01 -6.58 -1.98
C SER A 46 0.27 -5.88 -2.43
N ALA A 47 0.66 -4.80 -1.74
CA ALA A 47 1.92 -4.10 -2.00
C ALA A 47 3.15 -4.98 -1.71
N TRP A 48 3.11 -5.77 -0.64
CA TRP A 48 4.16 -6.74 -0.31
C TRP A 48 4.29 -7.83 -1.38
N LEU A 49 3.17 -8.39 -1.85
CA LEU A 49 3.16 -9.36 -2.94
C LEU A 49 3.66 -8.75 -4.27
N ALA A 50 3.39 -7.47 -4.53
CA ALA A 50 3.91 -6.77 -5.70
C ALA A 50 5.45 -6.73 -5.68
N GLY A 51 6.06 -6.55 -4.51
CA GLY A 51 7.51 -6.62 -4.33
C GLY A 51 8.08 -7.98 -4.72
N TYR A 52 7.43 -9.08 -4.31
CA TYR A 52 7.83 -10.43 -4.73
C TYR A 52 7.63 -10.65 -6.24
N ALA A 53 6.51 -10.19 -6.81
CA ALA A 53 6.24 -10.32 -8.24
C ALA A 53 7.28 -9.59 -9.11
N MET A 54 7.87 -8.50 -8.60
CA MET A 54 8.96 -7.78 -9.25
C MET A 54 10.22 -8.65 -9.35
N VAL A 55 10.54 -9.46 -8.33
CA VAL A 55 11.67 -10.40 -8.34
C VAL A 55 11.50 -11.46 -9.43
N PHE A 56 10.27 -11.93 -9.66
CA PHE A 56 9.96 -12.90 -10.71
C PHE A 56 9.81 -12.28 -12.12
N GLN A 57 10.07 -10.98 -12.28
CA GLN A 57 9.94 -10.25 -13.55
C GLN A 57 8.55 -10.39 -14.19
N LEU A 58 7.48 -10.37 -13.37
CA LEU A 58 6.10 -10.44 -13.82
C LEU A 58 5.45 -9.04 -13.84
N PRO A 59 5.69 -8.20 -14.88
CA PRO A 59 5.28 -6.79 -14.88
C PRO A 59 3.76 -6.61 -14.77
N ARG A 60 2.99 -7.51 -15.38
CA ARG A 60 1.52 -7.50 -15.30
C ARG A 60 1.02 -7.76 -13.89
N ALA A 61 1.63 -8.71 -13.19
CA ALA A 61 1.25 -9.04 -11.82
C ALA A 61 1.56 -7.88 -10.86
N VAL A 62 2.73 -7.25 -11.02
CA VAL A 62 3.11 -6.04 -10.26
C VAL A 62 2.07 -4.93 -10.46
N ALA A 63 1.72 -4.62 -11.70
CA ALA A 63 0.74 -3.57 -12.00
C ALA A 63 -0.63 -3.86 -11.37
N ILE A 64 -1.13 -5.09 -11.49
CA ILE A 64 -2.42 -5.50 -10.92
C ILE A 64 -2.40 -5.39 -9.39
N LEU A 65 -1.32 -5.85 -8.74
CA LEU A 65 -1.20 -5.84 -7.27
C LEU A 65 -1.07 -4.42 -6.72
N ILE A 66 -0.40 -3.51 -7.42
CA ILE A 66 -0.34 -2.09 -7.06
C ILE A 66 -1.72 -1.44 -7.17
N VAL A 67 -2.44 -1.68 -8.26
CA VAL A 67 -3.81 -1.16 -8.43
C VAL A 67 -4.72 -1.71 -7.35
N LEU A 68 -4.63 -3.00 -7.04
CA LEU A 68 -5.39 -3.62 -5.95
C LEU A 68 -5.06 -2.98 -4.60
N ALA A 69 -3.77 -2.75 -4.30
CA ALA A 69 -3.35 -2.09 -3.07
C ALA A 69 -3.95 -0.68 -2.95
N MET A 70 -3.98 0.06 -4.06
CA MET A 70 -4.55 1.40 -4.13
C MET A 70 -6.07 1.39 -3.88
N VAL A 71 -6.80 0.47 -4.54
CA VAL A 71 -8.25 0.30 -4.34
C VAL A 71 -8.57 -0.06 -2.89
N MET A 72 -7.79 -0.96 -2.29
CA MET A 72 -7.96 -1.35 -0.89
C MET A 72 -7.68 -0.19 0.08
N ALA A 73 -6.66 0.64 -0.17
CA ALA A 73 -6.39 1.82 0.64
C ALA A 73 -7.52 2.88 0.55
N ILE A 74 -8.09 3.05 -0.65
CA ILE A 74 -9.26 3.91 -0.85
C ILE A 74 -10.48 3.34 -0.13
N ALA A 75 -10.72 2.03 -0.22
CA ALA A 75 -11.81 1.35 0.50
C ALA A 75 -11.66 1.47 2.02
N SER A 76 -10.44 1.38 2.54
CA SER A 76 -10.13 1.59 3.97
C SER A 76 -10.49 3.02 4.40
N THR A 77 -10.12 4.01 3.59
CA THR A 77 -10.48 5.41 3.85
C THR A 77 -11.99 5.62 3.81
N ALA A 78 -12.68 5.05 2.81
CA ALA A 78 -14.13 5.16 2.70
C ALA A 78 -14.83 4.52 3.91
N ALA A 79 -14.38 3.35 4.36
CA ALA A 79 -14.92 2.68 5.54
C ALA A 79 -14.69 3.46 6.85
N LEU A 80 -13.67 4.32 6.94
CA LEU A 80 -13.49 5.19 8.12
C LEU A 80 -14.46 6.37 8.13
N VAL A 81 -14.91 6.81 6.96
CA VAL A 81 -15.69 8.04 6.78
C VAL A 81 -17.19 7.77 6.81
N PHE A 82 -17.64 6.63 6.29
CA PHE A 82 -19.05 6.26 6.11
C PHE A 82 -19.43 5.08 6.99
#